data_AF-A0A8T4HBD4-F1
#
_entry.id   AF-A0A8T4HBD4-F1
#
_cell.length_a   1.000
_cell.length_b   1.000
_cell.length_c   1.000
_cell.angle_alpha   90.00
_cell.angle_beta   90.00
_cell.angle_gamma   90.00
#
_symmetry.space_group_name_H-M   'P 1'
#
loop_
_entity.id
_entity.type
_entity.pdbx_description
1 polymer ?
#
loop_
_entity_poly.entity_id
_entity_poly.type
_entity_poly.pdbx_seq_one_letter_code
_entity_poly.pdbx_strand_id
1 'polypeptide(L)' 'MKNLNMNRLSLGMNIDQVSNLLGKNYVISKKEIINQDTLEIISYRGYPNDDEVYLFTFKNEKLEKWEREFIPKYRVVEQK' A
#
# COMPACT_ATOMS: atom_id res chain seq x y z
N MET A 1 9.01 0.78 -6.64
CA MET A 1 9.01 2.09 -5.95
C MET A 1 10.44 2.44 -5.56
N LYS A 2 10.93 3.66 -5.83
CA LYS A 2 12.22 4.10 -5.26
C LYS A 2 11.98 4.48 -3.78
N ASN A 3 12.70 3.83 -2.86
CA ASN A 3 12.68 4.09 -1.41
C ASN A 3 12.74 5.59 -1.03
N LEU A 4 13.36 6.42 -1.88
CA LEU A 4 13.47 7.87 -1.70
C LEU A 4 12.13 8.60 -1.50
N ASN A 5 11.03 8.11 -2.10
CA ASN A 5 9.73 8.79 -1.98
C ASN A 5 8.96 8.39 -0.72
N MET A 6 9.26 7.23 -0.13
CA MET A 6 8.61 6.78 1.11
C MET A 6 8.94 7.69 2.30
N ASN A 7 10.16 8.22 2.34
CA ASN A 7 10.60 9.15 3.39
C ASN A 7 9.88 10.52 3.35
N ARG A 8 9.13 10.80 2.27
CA ARG A 8 8.37 12.04 2.10
C ARG A 8 6.92 11.91 2.55
N LEU A 9 6.51 10.73 2.97
CA LEU A 9 5.16 10.48 3.48
C LEU A 9 4.97 11.10 4.85
N SER A 10 3.75 11.52 5.13
CA SER A 10 3.36 12.02 6.45
C SER A 10 1.95 11.58 6.77
N LEU A 11 1.70 11.34 8.05
CA LEU A 11 0.35 11.08 8.54
C LEU A 11 -0.57 12.26 8.20
N GLY A 12 -1.83 11.97 7.90
CA GLY A 12 -2.82 12.97 7.50
C GLY A 12 -2.85 13.26 5.99
N MET A 13 -1.91 12.76 5.19
CA MET A 13 -1.96 12.89 3.73
C MET A 13 -3.18 12.17 3.15
N ASN A 14 -3.79 12.73 2.12
CA ASN A 14 -4.85 12.04 1.38
C ASN A 14 -4.29 11.13 0.27
N ILE A 15 -5.16 10.34 -0.36
CA ILE A 15 -4.77 9.39 -1.43
C ILE A 15 -4.12 10.10 -2.62
N ASP A 16 -4.59 11.30 -2.99
CA ASP A 16 -4.00 12.07 -4.09
C ASP A 16 -2.57 12.51 -3.77
N GLN A 17 -2.32 12.97 -2.54
CA GLN A 17 -0.98 13.36 -2.09
C GLN A 17 -0.04 12.16 -2.07
N VAL A 18 -0.48 11.01 -1.54
CA VAL A 18 0.30 9.78 -1.51
C VAL A 18 0.59 9.28 -2.93
N SER A 19 -0.42 9.25 -3.81
CA SER A 19 -0.26 8.77 -5.18
C SER A 19 0.54 9.72 -6.07
N ASN A 20 0.56 11.02 -5.79
CA ASN A 20 1.47 11.96 -6.44
C ASN A 20 2.94 11.74 -6.04
N LEU A 21 3.20 11.28 -4.81
CA LEU A 21 4.55 10.94 -4.35
C LEU A 21 5.02 9.57 -4.87
N LEU A 22 4.13 8.57 -4.83
CA LEU A 22 4.47 7.17 -5.02
C LEU A 22 4.14 6.64 -6.43
N GLY A 23 3.32 7.38 -7.19
CA GLY A 23 2.77 6.98 -8.48
C GLY A 23 1.30 6.57 -8.38
N LYS A 24 0.61 6.57 -9.52
CA LYS A 24 -0.83 6.26 -9.60
C LYS A 24 -1.15 4.78 -9.81
N ASN A 25 -0.13 3.92 -9.91
CA ASN A 25 -0.30 2.48 -10.17
C ASN A 25 -0.56 1.68 -8.89
N TYR A 26 -1.45 2.17 -8.02
CA TYR A 26 -1.90 1.44 -6.84
C TYR A 26 -3.17 0.65 -7.14
N VAL A 27 -3.50 -0.27 -6.23
CA VAL A 27 -4.78 -1.00 -6.23
C VAL A 27 -5.50 -0.69 -4.93
N ILE A 28 -6.82 -0.49 -4.99
CA ILE A 28 -7.66 -0.42 -3.78
C ILE A 28 -7.87 -1.85 -3.28
N SER A 29 -7.22 -2.20 -2.17
CA SER A 29 -7.28 -3.52 -1.55
C SER A 29 -8.48 -3.68 -0.64
N LYS A 30 -8.96 -2.59 -0.04
CA LYS A 30 -10.12 -2.58 0.86
C LYS A 30 -10.78 -1.21 0.89
N LYS A 31 -12.11 -1.19 0.97
CA LYS A 31 -12.90 0.03 1.18
C LYS A 31 -14.18 -0.31 1.95
N GLU A 32 -14.36 0.26 3.12
CA GLU A 32 -15.52 0.00 3.97
C GLU A 32 -15.84 1.19 4.89
N ILE A 33 -17.02 1.13 5.54
CA ILE A 33 -17.43 2.07 6.58
C ILE A 33 -17.52 1.30 7.90
N ILE A 34 -16.79 1.72 8.92
CA ILE A 34 -16.80 1.13 10.27
C ILE A 34 -17.12 2.22 11.27
N ASN A 35 -18.19 2.08 12.06
CA ASN A 35 -18.52 3.02 13.13
C ASN A 35 -18.53 4.50 12.67
N GLN A 36 -19.10 4.77 11.49
CA GLN A 36 -19.13 6.08 10.81
C GLN A 36 -17.79 6.57 10.22
N ASP A 37 -16.69 5.86 10.47
CA ASP A 37 -15.40 6.15 9.84
C ASP A 37 -15.30 5.44 8.48
N THR A 38 -14.73 6.12 7.47
CA THR A 38 -14.35 5.46 6.22
C THR A 38 -12.97 4.85 6.36
N LEU A 39 -12.83 3.57 6.02
CA LEU A 39 -11.54 2.88 5.97
C LEU A 39 -11.25 2.51 4.51
N GLU A 40 -10.14 3.01 3.98
CA GLU A 40 -9.67 2.66 2.65
C GLU A 40 -8.21 2.20 2.73
N ILE A 41 -7.88 1.08 2.11
CA ILE A 41 -6.52 0.56 2.02
C ILE A 41 -6.14 0.48 0.56
N ILE A 42 -5.06 1.17 0.18
CA ILE A 42 -4.44 0.99 -1.13
C ILE A 42 -3.14 0.20 -0.98
N SER A 43 -2.79 -0.53 -2.03
CA SER A 43 -1.55 -1.30 -2.10
C SER A 43 -0.72 -0.93 -3.31
N TYR A 44 0.59 -0.99 -3.14
CA TYR A 44 1.57 -0.89 -4.22
C TYR A 44 2.44 -2.13 -4.22
N ARG A 45 2.67 -2.71 -5.41
CA ARG A 45 3.68 -3.76 -5.58
C ARG A 45 5.08 -3.15 -5.68
N GLY A 46 6.02 -3.76 -4.97
CA GLY A 46 7.39 -3.30 -4.83
C GLY A 46 8.26 -3.43 -6.08
N TYR A 47 7.87 -2.96 -7.27
CA TYR A 47 8.70 -3.11 -8.48
C TYR A 47 10.12 -2.52 -8.29
N PRO A 48 11.20 -3.25 -8.65
CA PRO A 48 11.25 -4.55 -9.35
C PRO A 48 11.16 -5.80 -8.45
N ASN A 49 11.10 -5.64 -7.13
CA ASN A 49 10.99 -6.72 -6.16
C ASN A 49 9.51 -7.06 -5.92
N ASP A 50 8.97 -7.98 -6.73
CA ASP A 50 7.56 -8.44 -6.65
C ASP A 50 7.19 -9.17 -5.34
N ASP A 51 8.15 -9.31 -4.42
CA ASP A 51 8.00 -10.01 -3.13
C ASP A 51 7.61 -9.07 -2.00
N GLU A 52 7.46 -7.77 -2.27
CA GLU A 52 7.02 -6.79 -1.29
C GLU A 52 5.73 -6.12 -1.74
N VAL A 53 4.79 -5.98 -0.80
CA VAL A 53 3.61 -5.14 -0.95
C VAL A 53 3.59 -4.09 0.14
N TYR A 54 3.36 -2.85 -0.27
CA TYR A 54 3.21 -1.72 0.65
C TYR A 54 1.73 -1.41 0.77
N LEU A 55 1.21 -1.45 1.99
CA LEU A 55 -0.19 -1.20 2.33
C LEU A 55 -0.28 0.16 3.03
N PHE A 56 -1.21 1.00 2.57
CA PHE A 56 -1.44 2.34 3.13
C PHE A 56 -2.89 2.42 3.60
N THR A 57 -3.08 2.63 4.89
CA THR A 57 -4.40 2.72 5.52
C THR A 57 -4.82 4.18 5.64
N PHE A 58 -5.96 4.50 5.05
CA PHE A 58 -6.61 5.79 5.15
C PHE A 58 -7.86 5.65 6.02
N LYS A 59 -7.96 6.51 7.03
CA LYS A 59 -9.15 6.67 7.85
C LYS A 59 -9.71 8.06 7.60
N ASN A 60 -10.98 8.18 7.23
CA ASN A 60 -11.61 9.46 6.90
C ASN A 60 -10.77 10.28 5.91
N GLU A 61 -10.35 9.61 4.82
CA GLU A 61 -9.54 10.15 3.72
C GLU A 61 -8.12 10.59 4.11
N LYS A 62 -7.66 10.26 5.32
CA LYS A 62 -6.34 10.63 5.84
C LYS A 62 -5.48 9.41 6.13
N LEU A 63 -4.23 9.45 5.69
CA LEU A 63 -3.25 8.39 5.93
C LEU A 63 -2.97 8.28 7.43
N GLU A 64 -3.31 7.14 8.02
CA GLU A 64 -3.06 6.85 9.45
C GLU A 64 -1.86 5.94 9.68
N LYS A 65 -1.59 5.04 8.75
CA LYS A 65 -0.41 4.18 8.81
C LYS A 65 -0.06 3.60 7.45
N TRP A 66 1.15 3.08 7.35
CA TRP A 66 1.55 2.20 6.27
C TRP A 66 2.46 1.10 6.79
N GLU A 67 2.40 -0.05 6.15
CA GLU A 67 3.20 -1.23 6.49
C GLU A 67 3.68 -1.93 5.23
N ARG A 68 4.79 -2.67 5.38
CA ARG A 68 5.37 -3.48 4.31
C ARG A 68 5.16 -4.94 4.65
N GLU A 69 4.51 -5.66 3.74
CA GLU A 69 4.34 -7.11 3.80
C GLU A 69 5.27 -7.79 2.81
N PHE A 70 5.92 -8.87 3.26
CA PHE A 70 6.70 -9.74 2.40
C PHE A 70 5.79 -10.89 1.91
N ILE A 71 5.65 -11.03 0.60
CA ILE A 71 4.92 -12.12 -0.02
C ILE A 71 5.93 -13.21 -0.40
N PRO A 72 5.95 -14.36 0.31
CA PRO A 72 6.84 -15.44 -0.04
C PRO A 72 6.48 -16.02 -1.42
N LYS A 73 7.46 -16.07 -2.31
CA LYS A 73 7.38 -16.85 -3.56
C LYS A 73 7.44 -18.33 -3.23
N TYR A 74 6.30 -19.01 -3.22
CA TYR A 74 6.29 -20.47 -3.17
C TYR A 74 6.84 -21.01 -4.50
N ARG A 75 7.98 -21.71 -4.48
CA ARG A 75 8.36 -22.59 -5.58
C ARG A 75 7.44 -23.82 -5.49
N VAL A 76 6.58 -24.00 -6.48
CA VAL A 76 5.96 -25.31 -6.71
C VAL A 76 7.09 -26.23 -7.15
N VAL A 77 7.60 -27.05 -6.23
CA VAL A 77 8.49 -28.15 -6.61
C VAL A 77 7.58 -29.23 -7.16
N GLU A 78 7.51 -29.34 -8.49
CA GLU A 78 6.87 -30.49 -9.13
C GLU A 78 7.57 -31.76 -8.62
N GLN A 79 6.85 -32.59 -7.87
CA GLN A 79 7.31 -33.93 -7.55
C GLN A 79 7.26 -34.74 -8.85
N LYS A 80 8.43 -35.14 -9.34
CA LYS A 80 8.58 -36.09 -10.43
C LYS A 80 8.27 -37.51 -9.97
#